data_AF-A0A814HEZ5-F1
#
_entry.id   AF-A0A814HEZ5-F1
#
_cell.length_a   1.000
_cell.length_b   1.000
_cell.length_c   1.000
_cell.angle_alpha   90.00
_cell.angle_beta   90.00
_cell.angle_gamma   90.00
#
_symmetry.space_group_name_H-M   'P 1'
#
loop_
_entity.id
_entity.type
_entity.pdbx_description
1 polymer ?
#
loop_
_entity_poly.entity_id
_entity_poly.type
_entity_poly.pdbx_seq_one_letter_code
_entity_poly.pdbx_strand_id
1 'polypeptide(L)'
;MTIEEIDNLFLIAQETHHFIFNTESDYRTNHPALIQIFFMLDTQQISPLLIIEANLLPDYASIVFNKLQQLFNIIFRDDSYLYCWGLLLAELNSFLQFQLFSLPLPSYLHNSQTVFKI
;
A
#
# COMPACT_ATOMS: atom_id res chain seq x y z
N MET A 1 15.20 -0.90 4.88
CA MET A 1 14.24 -1.87 5.43
C MET A 1 14.93 -3.23 5.54
N THR A 2 15.01 -3.78 6.75
CA THR A 2 15.57 -5.11 7.02
C THR A 2 14.50 -6.19 6.88
N ILE A 3 14.92 -7.45 6.85
CA ILE A 3 13.98 -8.58 6.84
C ILE A 3 13.11 -8.59 8.11
N GLU A 4 13.73 -8.34 9.26
CA GLU A 4 13.05 -8.29 10.56
C GLU A 4 11.99 -7.18 10.61
N GLU A 5 12.28 -6.01 10.05
CA GLU A 5 11.31 -4.92 9.95
C GLU A 5 10.09 -5.33 9.11
N ILE A 6 10.30 -6.05 8.00
CA ILE A 6 9.19 -6.55 7.16
C ILE A 6 8.38 -7.62 7.89
N ASP A 7 9.05 -8.53 8.60
CA ASP A 7 8.38 -9.58 9.35
C ASP A 7 7.52 -9.00 10.49
N ASN A 8 7.98 -7.93 11.13
CA ASN A 8 7.16 -7.18 12.09
C ASN A 8 5.95 -6.52 11.42
N LEU A 9 6.13 -5.94 10.22
CA LEU A 9 5.03 -5.39 9.45
C LEU A 9 4.02 -6.46 9.02
N PHE A 10 4.43 -7.72 8.78
CA PHE A 10 3.50 -8.80 8.47
C PHE A 10 2.54 -9.06 9.63
N LEU A 11 3.08 -9.15 10.86
CA LEU A 11 2.27 -9.38 12.06
C LEU A 11 1.25 -8.26 12.25
N ILE A 12 1.67 -7.01 12.08
CA ILE A 12 0.78 -5.85 12.17
C ILE A 12 -0.26 -5.88 11.03
N ALA A 13 0.17 -6.13 9.79
CA ALA A 13 -0.73 -6.20 8.63
C ALA A 13 -1.81 -7.28 8.81
N GLN A 14 -1.45 -8.41 9.41
CA GLN A 14 -2.37 -9.52 9.66
C GLN A 14 -3.49 -9.15 10.64
N GLU A 15 -3.21 -8.27 11.61
CA GLU A 15 -4.20 -7.78 12.58
C GLU A 15 -4.91 -6.50 12.11
N THR A 16 -4.43 -5.88 11.03
CA THR A 16 -5.00 -4.64 10.49
C THR A 16 -6.03 -4.95 9.41
N HIS A 17 -7.22 -4.35 9.51
CA HIS A 17 -8.26 -4.46 8.48
C HIS A 17 -8.46 -3.16 7.70
N HIS A 18 -7.96 -2.03 8.20
CA HIS A 18 -8.20 -0.71 7.63
C HIS A 18 -6.87 -0.06 7.22
N PHE A 19 -6.77 0.39 5.96
CA PHE A 19 -5.54 0.96 5.41
C PHE A 19 -5.83 2.26 4.65
N ILE A 20 -5.09 3.32 4.94
CA ILE A 20 -5.17 4.58 4.19
C ILE A 20 -4.01 4.64 3.20
N PHE A 21 -4.34 4.82 1.94
CA PHE A 21 -3.42 4.97 0.83
C PHE A 21 -3.29 6.44 0.42
N ASN A 22 -2.06 6.84 0.19
CA ASN A 22 -1.72 8.05 -0.55
C ASN A 22 -0.63 7.71 -1.57
N THR A 23 -0.78 8.20 -2.80
CA THR A 23 0.23 8.00 -3.84
C THR A 23 0.73 9.36 -4.34
N GLU A 24 2.00 9.40 -4.72
CA GLU A 24 2.58 10.58 -5.37
C GLU A 24 3.24 10.18 -6.69
N SER A 25 3.19 11.10 -7.64
CA SER A 25 3.89 11.00 -8.92
C SER A 25 4.87 12.16 -9.05
N ASP A 26 5.96 11.94 -9.77
CA ASP A 26 6.90 13.00 -10.10
C ASP A 26 6.18 14.10 -10.91
N TYR A 27 6.25 15.34 -10.43
CA TYR A 27 5.50 16.47 -11.01
C TYR A 27 5.87 16.76 -12.47
N ARG A 28 7.09 16.41 -12.91
CA ARG A 28 7.58 16.75 -14.26
C ARG A 28 7.27 15.68 -15.29
N THR A 29 7.38 14.42 -14.89
CA THR A 29 7.26 13.24 -15.76
C THR A 29 5.93 12.53 -15.60
N ASN A 30 5.19 12.81 -14.53
CA ASN A 30 3.99 12.10 -14.12
C ASN A 30 4.23 10.59 -13.91
N HIS A 31 5.48 10.19 -13.65
CA HIS A 31 5.82 8.82 -13.33
C HIS A 31 5.52 8.54 -11.85
N PRO A 32 5.09 7.32 -11.50
CA PRO A 32 4.85 6.94 -10.11
C PRO A 32 6.13 7.07 -9.28
N ALA A 33 6.04 7.79 -8.16
CA ALA A 33 7.20 8.08 -7.31
C ALA A 33 7.09 7.42 -5.93
N LEU A 34 5.90 7.43 -5.33
CA LEU A 34 5.72 7.04 -3.93
C LEU A 34 4.36 6.37 -3.68
N ILE A 35 4.38 5.30 -2.88
CA ILE A 35 3.18 4.77 -2.21
C ILE A 35 3.36 4.94 -0.70
N GLN A 36 2.37 5.53 -0.04
CA GLN A 36 2.29 5.62 1.42
C GLN A 36 1.07 4.85 1.88
N ILE A 37 1.26 3.98 2.88
CA ILE A 37 0.21 3.12 3.43
C ILE A 37 0.22 3.28 4.94
N PHE A 38 -0.83 3.87 5.49
CA PHE A 38 -1.03 4.01 6.92
C PHE A 38 -1.95 2.90 7.42
N PHE A 39 -1.47 2.16 8.43
CA PHE A 39 -2.15 1.01 9.01
C PHE A 39 -3.04 1.51 10.15
N MET A 40 -4.36 1.44 9.99
CA MET A 40 -5.29 1.88 11.03
C MET A 40 -5.53 0.74 12.02
N LEU A 41 -4.79 0.76 13.13
CA LEU A 41 -4.99 -0.18 14.23
C LEU A 41 -6.15 0.30 15.11
N ASP A 42 -7.05 -0.60 15.49
CA ASP A 42 -8.21 -0.30 16.35
C ASP A 42 -7.83 -0.05 17.83
N THR A 43 -6.57 -0.30 18.18
CA THR A 43 -6.07 -0.24 19.56
C THR A 43 -5.26 1.05 19.81
N GLN A 44 -4.94 1.36 21.08
CA GLN A 44 -4.04 2.48 21.45
C GLN A 44 -2.57 2.26 21.01
N GLN A 45 -2.31 1.35 20.09
CA GLN A 45 -0.98 1.06 19.58
C GLN A 45 -0.52 2.11 18.57
N ILE A 46 0.79 2.22 18.41
CA ILE A 46 1.39 3.09 17.39
C ILE A 46 1.11 2.48 16.02
N SER A 47 0.30 3.18 15.23
CA SER A 47 -0.03 2.82 13.85
C SER A 47 1.17 3.09 12.93
N PRO A 48 1.72 2.06 12.24
CA PRO A 48 2.85 2.27 11.35
C PRO A 48 2.45 2.95 10.04
N LEU A 49 3.41 3.66 9.47
CA LEU A 49 3.36 4.22 8.12
C LEU A 49 4.42 3.53 7.27
N LEU A 50 3.97 2.78 6.26
CA LEU A 50 4.82 2.20 5.24
C LEU A 50 4.98 3.20 4.10
N ILE A 51 6.23 3.53 3.78
CA ILE A 51 6.59 4.42 2.68
C ILE A 51 7.44 3.62 1.68
N ILE A 52 6.99 3.56 0.43
CA ILE A 52 7.67 2.87 -0.65
C ILE A 52 7.98 3.86 -1.76
N GLU A 53 9.26 4.16 -1.92
CA GLU A 53 9.78 4.98 -3.01
C GLU A 53 10.09 4.10 -4.22
N ALA A 54 9.46 4.38 -5.36
CA ALA A 54 9.58 3.59 -6.58
C ALA A 54 11.03 3.43 -7.07
N ASN A 55 11.83 4.49 -6.95
CA ASN A 55 13.23 4.52 -7.37
C ASN A 55 14.18 3.79 -6.39
N LEU A 56 13.70 3.43 -5.20
CA LEU A 56 14.48 2.75 -4.17
C LEU A 56 13.97 1.33 -3.91
N LEU A 57 13.16 0.79 -4.82
CA LEU A 57 12.69 -0.58 -4.71
C LEU A 57 13.88 -1.56 -4.76
N PRO A 58 13.85 -2.62 -3.92
CA PRO A 58 14.84 -3.68 -4.01
C PRO A 58 14.79 -4.38 -5.37
N ASP A 59 15.87 -5.05 -5.73
CA ASP A 59 15.93 -5.89 -6.93
C ASP A 59 14.84 -6.97 -6.91
N TYR A 60 14.23 -7.26 -8.07
CA TYR A 60 13.14 -8.23 -8.22
C TYR A 60 13.51 -9.65 -7.77
N ALA A 61 14.78 -10.05 -7.85
CA ALA A 61 15.24 -11.35 -7.38
C ALA A 61 15.56 -11.37 -5.88
N SER A 62 15.52 -10.22 -5.20
CA SER A 62 15.87 -10.13 -3.79
C SER A 62 14.78 -10.71 -2.87
N ILE A 63 15.21 -11.30 -1.76
CA ILE A 63 14.32 -11.79 -0.70
C ILE A 63 13.45 -10.66 -0.15
N VAL A 64 14.00 -9.45 -0.05
CA VAL A 64 13.29 -8.25 0.43
C VAL A 64 12.12 -7.92 -0.49
N PHE A 65 12.34 -7.93 -1.82
CA PHE A 65 11.28 -7.69 -2.79
C PHE A 65 10.17 -8.75 -2.69
N ASN A 66 10.52 -10.03 -2.61
CA ASN A 66 9.55 -11.11 -2.43
C ASN A 66 8.71 -10.94 -1.16
N LYS A 67 9.33 -10.48 -0.07
CA LYS A 67 8.62 -10.19 1.18
C LYS A 67 7.72 -8.95 1.06
N LEU A 68 8.14 -7.92 0.32
CA LEU A 68 7.26 -6.78 0.02
C LEU A 68 6.02 -7.22 -0.76
N GLN A 69 6.18 -8.08 -1.79
CA GLN A 69 5.02 -8.65 -2.50
C GLN A 69 4.07 -9.42 -1.56
N GLN A 70 4.63 -10.21 -0.64
CA GLN A 70 3.84 -10.91 0.38
C GLN A 70 3.11 -9.92 1.31
N LEU A 71 3.76 -8.84 1.73
CA LEU A 71 3.13 -7.79 2.53
C LEU A 71 1.94 -7.18 1.81
N PHE A 72 2.10 -6.81 0.53
CA PHE A 72 1.02 -6.27 -0.28
C PHE A 72 -0.14 -7.25 -0.44
N ASN A 73 0.13 -8.55 -0.59
CA ASN A 73 -0.93 -9.56 -0.61
C ASN A 73 -1.71 -9.64 0.72
N ILE A 74 -1.05 -9.40 1.86
CA ILE A 74 -1.71 -9.33 3.16
C ILE A 74 -2.54 -8.05 3.28
N ILE A 75 -2.00 -6.90 2.88
CA ILE A 75 -2.70 -5.61 2.90
C ILE A 75 -3.92 -5.62 1.97
N PHE A 76 -3.78 -6.26 0.81
CA PHE A 76 -4.83 -6.36 -0.20
C PHE A 76 -5.65 -7.64 -0.10
N ARG A 77 -5.85 -8.21 1.09
CA ARG A 77 -6.73 -9.37 1.27
C ARG A 77 -8.21 -8.97 1.22
N ASP A 78 -9.08 -9.96 1.13
CA ASP A 78 -10.52 -9.82 0.91
C ASP A 78 -11.29 -9.15 2.06
N ASP A 79 -10.80 -9.25 3.29
CA ASP A 79 -11.40 -8.61 4.47
C ASP A 79 -10.91 -7.16 4.72
N SER A 80 -10.03 -6.65 3.85
CA SER A 80 -9.38 -5.35 4.05
C SER A 80 -10.17 -4.21 3.43
N TYR A 81 -10.17 -3.07 4.11
CA TYR A 81 -10.80 -1.83 3.72
C TYR A 81 -9.72 -0.80 3.37
N LEU A 82 -9.68 -0.43 2.09
CA LEU A 82 -8.67 0.49 1.55
C LEU A 82 -9.29 1.86 1.31
N TYR A 83 -8.76 2.87 1.98
CA TYR A 83 -9.20 4.25 1.89
C TYR A 83 -8.21 5.05 1.07
N CYS A 84 -8.71 5.94 0.21
CA CYS A 84 -7.88 6.96 -0.42
C CYS A 84 -8.67 8.25 -0.61
N TRP A 85 -7.98 9.35 -0.88
CA TRP A 85 -8.62 10.61 -1.25
C TRP A 85 -9.21 10.54 -2.66
N GLY A 86 -8.44 10.05 -3.64
CA GLY A 86 -8.80 10.02 -5.06
C GLY A 86 -9.52 8.76 -5.53
N LEU A 87 -9.12 8.29 -6.72
CA LEU A 87 -9.59 7.03 -7.31
C LEU A 87 -8.48 5.99 -7.13
N LEU A 88 -8.54 5.20 -6.06
CA LEU A 88 -7.44 4.32 -5.66
C LEU A 88 -6.96 3.40 -6.80
N LEU A 89 -7.89 2.79 -7.54
CA LEU A 89 -7.52 1.91 -8.66
C LEU A 89 -6.77 2.66 -9.77
N ALA A 90 -7.16 3.90 -10.07
CA ALA A 90 -6.46 4.69 -11.09
C ALA A 90 -5.05 5.06 -10.64
N GLU A 91 -4.90 5.44 -9.36
CA GLU A 91 -3.61 5.73 -8.75
C GLU A 91 -2.70 4.48 -8.74
N LEU A 92 -3.18 3.35 -8.22
CA LEU A 92 -2.43 2.09 -8.14
C LEU A 92 -2.10 1.49 -9.51
N ASN A 93 -2.91 1.75 -10.54
CA ASN A 93 -2.65 1.24 -11.89
C ASN A 93 -1.28 1.70 -12.43
N SER A 94 -0.84 2.91 -12.05
CA SER A 94 0.48 3.43 -12.45
C SER A 94 1.66 2.65 -11.85
N PHE A 95 1.43 1.95 -10.73
CA PHE A 95 2.44 1.19 -9.99
C PHE A 95 2.50 -0.30 -10.37
N LEU A 96 1.60 -0.81 -11.23
CA LEU A 96 1.60 -2.22 -11.62
C LEU A 96 2.90 -2.68 -12.30
N GLN A 97 3.62 -1.76 -12.94
CA GLN A 97 4.92 -2.03 -13.54
C GLN A 97 5.96 -2.52 -12.53
N PHE A 98 5.81 -2.19 -11.24
CA PHE A 98 6.71 -2.61 -10.17
C PHE A 98 6.41 -4.01 -9.63
N GLN A 99 5.35 -4.68 -10.11
CA GLN A 99 4.99 -6.06 -9.75
C GLN A 99 4.82 -6.31 -8.24
N LEU A 100 4.59 -5.28 -7.42
CA LEU A 100 4.36 -5.44 -5.97
C LEU A 100 2.99 -6.09 -5.67
N PHE A 101 2.04 -5.93 -6.58
CA PHE A 101 0.67 -6.43 -6.51
C PHE A 101 0.09 -6.52 -7.92
N SER A 102 -1.11 -7.08 -8.04
CA SER A 102 -1.85 -7.21 -9.29
C SER A 102 -3.30 -6.76 -9.13
N LEU A 103 -3.97 -6.48 -10.24
CA LEU A 103 -5.42 -6.22 -10.28
C LEU A 103 -6.16 -7.44 -10.84
N PRO A 104 -7.43 -7.66 -10.44
CA PRO A 104 -8.21 -6.87 -9.47
C PRO A 104 -7.76 -7.11 -8.02
N LEU A 105 -7.87 -6.07 -7.18
CA LEU A 105 -7.68 -6.22 -5.74
C LEU A 105 -8.93 -6.90 -5.14
N PRO A 106 -8.79 -7.89 -4.25
CA PRO A 106 -9.94 -8.52 -3.60
C PRO A 106 -10.50 -7.68 -2.44
N SER A 107 -9.81 -6.63 -1.99
CA SER A 107 -10.22 -5.74 -0.90
C SER A 107 -11.38 -4.80 -1.23
N TYR A 108 -12.05 -4.30 -0.20
CA TYR A 108 -13.08 -3.27 -0.30
C TYR A 108 -12.47 -1.88 -0.48
N LEU A 109 -12.90 -1.15 -1.52
CA LEU A 109 -12.37 0.17 -1.86
C LEU A 109 -13.30 1.29 -1.41
N HIS A 110 -12.76 2.25 -0.65
CA HIS A 110 -13.45 3.45 -0.19
C HIS A 110 -12.78 4.70 -0.77
N ASN A 111 -13.46 5.34 -1.73
CA ASN A 111 -12.99 6.59 -2.35
C ASN A 111 -13.62 7.79 -1.62
N SER A 112 -12.82 8.51 -0.82
CA SER A 112 -13.30 9.58 0.06
C SER A 112 -13.90 10.77 -0.70
N GLN A 113 -13.46 11.02 -1.95
CA GLN A 113 -14.06 12.01 -2.85
C GLN A 113 -15.56 11.80 -3.13
N THR A 114 -16.07 10.57 -3.02
CA THR A 114 -17.51 10.31 -3.22
C THR A 114 -18.36 10.68 -2.00
N VAL A 115 -17.75 10.78 -0.82
CA VAL A 115 -18.42 11.06 0.45
C VAL A 115 -18.63 12.56 0.69
N PHE A 116 -17.76 13.42 0.14
CA PHE A 116 -17.78 14.88 0.36
C PHE A 116 -18.22 15.71 -0.85
N LYS A 117 -19.06 15.15 -1.74
CA LYS A 117 -19.75 15.99 -2.74
C LYS A 117 -20.79 16.85 -2.04
N ILE A 118 -20.40 18.07 -1.66
CA ILE A 118 -21.30 19.17 -1.28
C ILE A 118 -21.86 19.81 -2.55
#